data_AF-A0A1I9YP86-F1
#
_entry.id   AF-A0A1I9YP86-F1
#
_cell.length_a   1.000
_cell.length_b   1.000
_cell.length_c   1.000
_cell.angle_alpha   90.00
_cell.angle_beta   90.00
_cell.angle_gamma   90.00
#
_symmetry.space_group_name_H-M   'P 1'
#
loop_
_entity.id
_entity.type
_entity.pdbx_description
1 polymer ?
#
loop_
_entity_poly.entity_id
_entity_poly.type
_entity_poly.pdbx_seq_one_letter_code
_entity_poly.pdbx_strand_id
1 'polypeptide(L)'
;MTDIALARKDACLAVVHAVLTDLIDDSNLIDAAVRVADYFANDLEGKITETDAVLLAVTALTKVNRAIREWYDVDGNSIDAMRVADFIIDEQMNGYDRATHPHETTSSAARIEARAAAVIRPMRSPARHVRH
;
A
#
# COMPACT_ATOMS: atom_id res chain seq x y z
N MET A 1 6.04 -23.45 6.79
CA MET A 1 4.88 -23.74 5.93
C MET A 1 4.91 -25.23 5.59
N THR A 2 3.78 -25.93 5.63
CA THR A 2 3.70 -27.35 5.23
C THR A 2 3.50 -27.47 3.72
N ASP A 3 3.85 -28.60 3.12
CA ASP A 3 3.69 -28.82 1.66
C ASP A 3 2.26 -28.60 1.18
N ILE A 4 1.27 -28.98 2.00
CA ILE A 4 -0.15 -28.78 1.71
C ILE A 4 -0.53 -27.29 1.76
N ALA A 5 0.02 -26.53 2.72
CA ALA A 5 -0.24 -25.10 2.81
C ALA A 5 0.39 -24.34 1.62
N LEU A 6 1.57 -24.75 1.18
CA LEU A 6 2.22 -24.22 -0.02
C LEU A 6 1.38 -24.51 -1.27
N ALA A 7 0.95 -25.76 -1.48
CA ALA A 7 0.12 -26.12 -2.63
C ALA A 7 -1.21 -25.34 -2.69
N ARG A 8 -1.83 -25.08 -1.54
CA ARG A 8 -3.05 -24.26 -1.46
C ARG A 8 -2.79 -22.80 -1.78
N LYS A 9 -1.65 -22.27 -1.35
CA LYS A 9 -1.22 -20.92 -1.70
C LYS A 9 -1.00 -20.79 -3.20
N ASP A 10 -0.30 -21.74 -3.82
CA ASP A 10 -0.03 -21.72 -5.26
C ASP A 10 -1.34 -21.82 -6.07
N ALA A 11 -2.27 -22.67 -5.64
CA ALA A 11 -3.60 -22.75 -6.25
C ALA A 11 -4.38 -21.43 -6.12
N CYS A 12 -4.31 -20.76 -4.95
CA CYS A 12 -4.87 -19.42 -4.78
C CYS A 12 -4.26 -18.42 -5.76
N LEU A 13 -2.93 -18.37 -5.87
CA LEU A 13 -2.25 -17.41 -6.74
C LEU A 13 -2.54 -17.67 -8.21
N ALA A 14 -2.74 -18.92 -8.62
CA ALA A 14 -3.21 -19.25 -9.95
C ALA A 14 -4.62 -18.66 -10.23
N VAL A 15 -5.54 -18.77 -9.27
CA VAL A 15 -6.88 -18.16 -9.37
C VAL A 15 -6.78 -16.63 -9.41
N VAL A 16 -5.95 -16.02 -8.55
CA VAL A 16 -5.71 -14.58 -8.54
C VAL A 16 -5.23 -14.12 -9.92
N HIS A 17 -4.20 -14.78 -10.46
CA HIS A 17 -3.63 -14.44 -11.75
C HIS A 17 -4.68 -14.55 -12.88
N ALA A 18 -5.48 -15.62 -12.89
CA ALA A 18 -6.54 -15.82 -13.88
C ALA A 18 -7.59 -14.70 -13.80
N VAL A 19 -8.09 -14.39 -12.61
CA VAL A 19 -9.08 -13.32 -12.39
C VAL A 19 -8.54 -11.97 -12.85
N LEU A 20 -7.29 -11.65 -12.53
CA LEU A 20 -6.68 -10.38 -12.95
C LEU A 20 -6.53 -10.31 -14.47
N THR A 21 -6.09 -11.40 -15.11
CA THR A 21 -5.94 -11.46 -16.58
C THR A 21 -7.28 -11.31 -17.30
N ASP A 22 -8.38 -11.79 -16.71
CA ASP A 22 -9.72 -11.61 -17.26
C ASP A 22 -10.25 -10.17 -17.09
N LEU A 23 -9.72 -9.41 -16.12
CA LEU A 23 -10.21 -8.07 -15.78
C LEU A 23 -9.42 -6.94 -16.45
N ILE A 24 -8.12 -7.15 -16.73
CA ILE A 24 -7.22 -6.11 -17.23
C ILE A 24 -6.20 -6.68 -18.23
N ASP A 25 -5.79 -5.85 -19.19
CA ASP A 25 -4.79 -6.19 -20.21
C ASP A 25 -3.38 -5.64 -19.90
N ASP A 26 -3.17 -5.05 -18.72
CA ASP A 26 -1.89 -4.47 -18.32
C ASP A 26 -1.08 -5.47 -17.49
N SER A 27 -0.09 -6.09 -18.13
CA SER A 27 0.76 -7.10 -17.50
C SER A 27 1.52 -6.57 -16.28
N ASN A 28 1.93 -5.31 -16.28
CA ASN A 28 2.67 -4.74 -15.15
C ASN A 28 1.75 -4.54 -13.94
N LEU A 29 0.50 -4.13 -14.17
CA LEU A 29 -0.51 -4.05 -13.11
C LEU A 29 -0.91 -5.43 -12.60
N ILE A 30 -1.01 -6.44 -13.48
CA ILE A 30 -1.25 -7.84 -13.08
C ILE A 30 -0.10 -8.31 -12.19
N ASP A 31 1.15 -8.19 -12.63
CA ASP A 31 2.32 -8.67 -11.88
C ASP A 31 2.43 -7.98 -10.51
N ALA A 32 2.22 -6.67 -10.46
CA ALA A 32 2.19 -5.90 -9.22
C ALA A 32 1.09 -6.38 -8.27
N ALA A 33 -0.13 -6.59 -8.78
CA ALA A 33 -1.24 -7.08 -7.97
C ALA A 33 -1.02 -8.53 -7.50
N VAL A 34 -0.46 -9.41 -8.34
CA VAL A 34 -0.10 -10.79 -7.95
C VAL A 34 0.94 -10.77 -6.84
N ARG A 35 1.95 -9.90 -6.90
CA ARG A 35 2.96 -9.75 -5.84
C ARG A 35 2.37 -9.30 -4.52
N VAL A 36 1.44 -8.33 -4.55
CA VAL A 36 0.72 -7.88 -3.35
C VAL A 36 -0.19 -8.99 -2.80
N ALA A 37 -0.86 -9.73 -3.67
CA ALA A 37 -1.69 -10.87 -3.30
C ALA A 37 -0.84 -12.00 -2.68
N ASP A 38 0.32 -12.30 -3.24
CA ASP A 38 1.29 -13.28 -2.71
C ASP A 38 1.69 -12.95 -1.27
N TYR A 39 2.00 -11.68 -1.00
CA TYR A 39 2.28 -11.21 0.35
C TYR A 39 1.11 -11.52 1.32
N PHE A 40 -0.11 -11.10 0.97
CA PHE A 40 -1.29 -11.31 1.84
C PHE A 40 -1.71 -12.79 1.94
N ALA A 41 -1.46 -13.60 0.92
CA ALA A 41 -1.74 -15.03 0.94
C ALA A 41 -0.86 -15.78 1.97
N ASN A 42 0.33 -15.26 2.27
CA ASN A 42 1.18 -15.82 3.33
C ASN A 42 0.50 -15.73 4.70
N ASP A 43 -0.21 -14.64 4.99
CA ASP A 43 -0.91 -14.42 6.27
C ASP A 43 -2.10 -15.38 6.47
N LEU A 44 -2.59 -16.00 5.39
CA LEU A 44 -3.75 -16.90 5.42
C LEU A 44 -3.37 -18.37 5.71
N GLU A 45 -2.08 -18.70 5.79
CA GLU A 45 -1.53 -20.01 6.20
C GLU A 45 -2.21 -21.25 5.56
N GLY A 46 -2.64 -21.16 4.30
CA GLY A 46 -3.28 -22.27 3.60
C GLY A 46 -4.73 -22.55 4.03
N LYS A 47 -5.40 -21.57 4.65
CA LYS A 47 -6.87 -21.56 4.92
C LYS A 47 -7.65 -20.84 3.81
N ILE A 48 -7.08 -20.75 2.61
CA ILE A 48 -7.62 -19.97 1.50
C ILE A 48 -8.65 -20.79 0.72
N THR A 49 -9.81 -20.19 0.45
CA THR A 49 -10.82 -20.71 -0.49
C THR A 49 -10.75 -19.98 -1.84
N GLU A 50 -11.43 -20.50 -2.87
CA GLU A 50 -11.51 -19.83 -4.18
C GLU A 50 -12.14 -18.43 -4.09
N THR A 51 -13.17 -18.27 -3.25
CA THR A 51 -13.80 -16.96 -3.00
C THR A 51 -12.80 -15.98 -2.37
N ASP A 52 -11.96 -16.45 -1.45
CA ASP A 52 -10.91 -15.63 -0.85
C ASP A 52 -9.87 -15.22 -1.90
N ALA A 53 -9.54 -16.09 -2.86
CA ALA A 53 -8.63 -15.77 -3.96
C ALA A 53 -9.20 -14.66 -4.87
N VAL A 54 -10.50 -14.69 -5.19
CA VAL A 54 -11.16 -13.63 -5.97
C VAL A 54 -11.13 -12.30 -5.20
N LEU A 55 -11.51 -12.32 -3.93
CA LEU A 55 -11.46 -11.12 -3.07
C LEU A 55 -10.04 -10.57 -2.93
N LEU A 56 -9.06 -11.47 -2.83
CA LEU A 56 -7.65 -11.13 -2.75
C LEU A 56 -7.16 -10.44 -4.03
N ALA A 57 -7.53 -10.97 -5.20
CA ALA A 57 -7.21 -10.37 -6.49
C ALA A 57 -7.74 -8.93 -6.60
N VAL A 58 -9.03 -8.75 -6.31
CA VAL A 58 -9.68 -7.43 -6.36
C VAL A 58 -9.06 -6.47 -5.34
N THR A 59 -8.77 -6.96 -4.12
CA THR A 59 -8.16 -6.16 -3.05
C THR A 59 -6.75 -5.71 -3.43
N ALA A 60 -5.92 -6.62 -3.93
CA ALA A 60 -4.56 -6.32 -4.34
C ALA A 60 -4.53 -5.30 -5.48
N LEU A 61 -5.34 -5.52 -6.52
CA LEU A 61 -5.47 -4.58 -7.64
C LEU A 61 -5.97 -3.20 -7.19
N THR A 62 -6.94 -3.16 -6.27
CA THR A 62 -7.45 -1.91 -5.72
C THR A 62 -6.37 -1.13 -4.98
N LYS A 63 -5.56 -1.82 -4.16
CA LYS A 63 -4.44 -1.20 -3.45
C LYS A 63 -3.39 -0.64 -4.42
N VAL A 64 -3.00 -1.42 -5.42
CA VAL A 64 -2.04 -0.99 -6.45
C VAL A 64 -2.55 0.24 -7.20
N ASN A 65 -3.78 0.19 -7.72
CA ASN A 65 -4.37 1.32 -8.46
C ASN A 65 -4.51 2.57 -7.59
N ARG A 66 -4.88 2.42 -6.32
CA ARG A 66 -4.98 3.53 -5.39
C ARG A 66 -3.62 4.17 -5.13
N ALA A 67 -2.60 3.37 -4.85
CA ALA A 67 -1.25 3.88 -4.59
C ALA A 67 -0.64 4.56 -5.83
N ILE A 68 -0.87 4.03 -7.04
CA ILE A 68 -0.45 4.70 -8.29
C ILE A 68 -1.11 6.09 -8.42
N ARG A 69 -2.42 6.18 -8.15
CA ARG A 69 -3.15 7.46 -8.22
C ARG A 69 -2.65 8.45 -7.18
N GLU A 70 -2.53 8.02 -5.93
CA GLU A 70 -2.02 8.87 -4.84
C GLU A 70 -0.61 9.38 -5.15
N TRP A 71 0.25 8.55 -5.76
CA TRP A 71 1.58 8.97 -6.19
C TRP A 71 1.54 10.02 -7.29
N TYR A 72 0.70 9.80 -8.30
CA TYR A 72 0.52 10.75 -9.39
C TYR A 72 -0.02 12.09 -8.90
N ASP A 73 -0.96 12.07 -7.95
CA ASP A 73 -1.57 13.28 -7.37
C ASP A 73 -0.57 14.11 -6.55
N VAL A 74 0.43 13.47 -5.91
CA VAL A 74 1.43 14.13 -5.07
C VAL A 74 2.63 14.63 -5.88
N ASP A 75 3.22 13.78 -6.72
CA ASP A 75 4.50 14.07 -7.39
C ASP A 75 4.33 14.45 -8.87
N GLY A 76 3.13 14.32 -9.44
CA GLY A 76 2.87 14.53 -10.88
C GLY A 76 3.57 13.54 -11.80
N ASN A 77 4.26 12.55 -11.25
CA ASN A 77 5.05 11.56 -11.97
C ASN A 77 4.35 10.20 -11.96
N SER A 78 4.38 9.52 -13.10
CA SER A 78 4.01 8.11 -13.17
C SER A 78 5.03 7.26 -12.39
N ILE A 79 4.54 6.39 -11.52
CA ILE A 79 5.36 5.40 -10.83
C ILE A 79 5.19 4.03 -11.47
N ASP A 80 6.26 3.25 -11.49
CA ASP A 80 6.26 1.87 -11.93
C ASP A 80 5.40 0.99 -11.01
N ALA A 81 4.56 0.12 -11.59
CA ALA A 81 3.60 -0.69 -10.85
C ALA A 81 4.27 -1.67 -9.88
N MET A 82 5.41 -2.25 -10.25
CA MET A 82 6.16 -3.15 -9.37
C MET A 82 6.79 -2.39 -8.19
N ARG A 83 7.26 -1.16 -8.42
CA ARG A 83 7.71 -0.29 -7.35
C ARG A 83 6.58 0.09 -6.39
N VAL A 84 5.36 0.25 -6.89
CA VAL A 84 4.17 0.44 -6.05
C VAL A 84 3.85 -0.82 -5.23
N ALA A 85 3.95 -2.01 -5.83
CA ALA A 85 3.76 -3.25 -5.08
C ALA A 85 4.75 -3.39 -3.92
N ASP A 86 6.04 -3.09 -4.16
CA ASP A 86 7.06 -3.09 -3.11
C ASP A 86 6.76 -2.06 -2.02
N PHE A 87 6.30 -0.85 -2.38
CA PHE A 87 5.87 0.16 -1.41
C PHE A 87 4.70 -0.32 -0.54
N ILE A 88 3.66 -0.93 -1.14
CA ILE A 88 2.50 -1.44 -0.40
C ILE A 88 2.91 -2.55 0.57
N ILE A 89 3.79 -3.44 0.14
CA ILE A 89 4.32 -4.51 0.99
C ILE A 89 5.14 -3.93 2.13
N ASP A 90 6.00 -2.96 1.84
CA ASP A 90 6.81 -2.30 2.87
C ASP A 90 5.95 -1.52 3.87
N GLU A 91 4.93 -0.79 3.39
CA GLU A 91 3.94 -0.14 4.24
C GLU A 91 3.25 -1.15 5.17
N GLN A 92 2.88 -2.31 4.64
CA GLN A 92 2.19 -3.33 5.43
C GLN A 92 3.11 -3.97 6.48
N MET A 93 4.40 -4.12 6.20
CA MET A 93 5.38 -4.66 7.15
C MET A 93 5.88 -3.62 8.17
N ASN A 94 6.08 -2.38 7.74
CA ASN A 94 6.86 -1.37 8.45
C ASN A 94 6.07 -0.10 8.81
N GLY A 95 4.85 0.04 8.31
CA GLY A 95 4.02 1.23 8.43
C GLY A 95 4.35 2.31 7.41
N TYR A 96 3.36 3.14 7.10
CA TYR A 96 3.41 4.15 6.03
C TYR A 96 4.60 5.14 6.14
N ASP A 97 4.90 5.65 7.35
CA ASP A 97 6.00 6.60 7.58
C ASP A 97 7.38 6.01 7.20
N ARG A 98 7.58 4.72 7.44
CA ARG A 98 8.85 4.04 7.17
C ARG A 98 8.99 3.66 5.70
N ALA A 99 7.89 3.31 5.05
CA ALA A 99 7.85 3.01 3.62
C ALA A 99 8.09 4.22 2.72
N THR A 100 7.60 5.39 3.14
CA THR A 100 7.86 6.66 2.44
C THR A 100 9.25 7.24 2.73
N HIS A 101 9.87 6.89 3.87
CA HIS A 101 11.16 7.41 4.29
C HIS A 101 12.11 6.31 4.80
N PRO A 102 12.67 5.47 3.91
CA PRO A 102 13.46 4.29 4.30
C PRO A 102 14.76 4.60 5.06
N HIS A 103 15.18 5.87 5.13
CA HIS A 103 16.38 6.33 5.84
C HIS A 103 16.10 7.18 7.10
N GLU A 104 14.84 7.46 7.45
CA GLU A 104 14.50 8.21 8.66
C GLU A 104 14.06 7.25 9.77
N THR A 105 15.01 6.75 10.56
CA THR A 105 14.76 6.01 11.82
C THR A 105 14.26 6.93 12.95
N THR A 106 13.31 7.80 12.68
CA THR A 106 12.61 8.55 13.73
C THR A 106 11.22 7.97 13.86
N SER A 107 10.97 7.29 14.98
CA SER A 107 9.70 6.62 15.24
C SER A 107 8.53 7.56 14.98
N SER A 108 7.46 7.02 14.43
CA SER A 108 6.19 7.72 14.15
C SER A 108 5.71 8.58 15.32
N ALA A 109 5.99 8.18 16.56
CA ALA A 109 5.74 8.97 17.77
C ALA A 109 6.42 10.35 17.77
N ALA A 110 7.69 10.44 17.37
CA ALA A 110 8.43 11.70 17.33
C ALA A 110 7.91 12.64 16.23
N ARG A 111 7.45 12.10 15.09
CA ARG A 111 6.82 12.90 14.02
C ARG A 111 5.42 13.36 14.42
N ILE A 112 4.64 12.54 15.12
CA ILE A 112 3.33 12.90 15.66
C ILE A 112 3.48 13.99 16.74
N GLU A 113 4.46 13.88 17.65
CA GLU A 113 4.78 14.93 18.62
C GLU A 113 5.24 16.22 17.95
N ALA A 114 6.10 16.15 16.93
CA ALA A 114 6.54 17.33 16.18
C ALA A 114 5.36 18.03 15.46
N ARG A 115 4.42 17.24 14.90
CA ARG A 115 3.21 17.77 14.25
C ARG A 115 2.23 18.36 15.27
N ALA A 116 2.04 17.71 16.42
CA ALA A 116 1.23 18.24 17.52
C ALA A 116 1.82 19.53 18.09
N ALA A 117 3.14 19.61 18.27
CA ALA A 117 3.84 20.81 18.71
C ALA A 117 3.77 21.96 17.70
N ALA A 118 3.78 21.66 16.40
CA ALA A 118 3.58 22.64 15.33
C ALA A 118 2.15 23.19 15.29
N VAL A 119 1.14 22.37 15.61
CA VAL A 119 -0.28 22.79 15.70
C VAL A 119 -0.54 23.66 16.94
N ILE A 120 0.21 23.48 18.02
CA ILE A 120 0.09 24.27 19.26
C ILE A 120 0.87 25.60 19.20
N ARG A 121 1.49 25.96 18.06
CA ARG A 121 1.99 27.34 17.93
C ARG A 121 0.79 28.29 17.88
N PRO A 122 0.67 29.26 18.82
CA PRO A 122 -0.41 30.23 18.75
C PRO A 122 -0.27 31.01 17.44
N MET A 123 -1.29 30.96 16.58
CA MET A 123 -1.44 31.96 15.53
C MET A 123 -1.50 33.32 16.22
N ARG A 124 -0.37 34.03 16.31
CA ARG A 124 -0.39 35.46 16.58
C ARG A 124 -1.11 36.11 15.40
N SER A 125 -2.39 36.41 15.58
CA SER A 125 -3.15 37.27 14.69
C SER A 125 -2.33 38.54 14.38
N PRO A 126 -2.24 38.96 13.11
CA PRO A 126 -1.68 40.27 12.81
C PRO A 126 -2.68 41.30 13.30
N ALA A 127 -2.35 41.99 14.39
CA ALA A 127 -3.07 43.16 14.85
C ALA A 127 -3.05 44.21 13.72
N ARG A 128 -4.19 44.41 13.05
CA ARG A 128 -4.40 45.60 12.21
C ARG A 128 -4.44 46.82 13.13
N HIS A 129 -3.38 47.62 13.09
CA HIS A 129 -3.46 49.00 13.54
C HIS A 129 -4.36 49.78 12.58
N VAL A 130 -5.57 50.12 13.01
CA VAL A 130 -6.39 51.16 12.39
C VAL A 130 -6.01 52.47 13.07
N ARG A 131 -5.39 53.40 12.31
CA ARG A 131 -5.25 54.80 12.71
C ARG A 131 -6.50 55.56 12.29
N HIS A 132 -7.07 56.32 13.23
CA HIS A 132 -7.90 57.49 12.96
C HIS A 132 -7.32 58.66 13.75
#